data_AF-A0A1I6ASN7-F1
#
_entry.id   AF-A0A1I6ASN7-F1
#
_cell.length_a   1.000
_cell.length_b   1.000
_cell.length_c   1.000
_cell.angle_alpha   90.00
_cell.angle_beta   90.00
_cell.angle_gamma   90.00
#
_symmetry.space_group_name_H-M   'P 1'
#
loop_
_entity.id
_entity.type
_entity.pdbx_description
1 polymer ?
#
loop_
_entity_poly.entity_id
_entity_poly.type
_entity_poly.pdbx_seq_one_letter_code
_entity_poly.pdbx_strand_id
1 'polypeptide(L)'
;MGWDKSTLSRIETGKRNMSYEEAVQLIGLYKVSGDRRDRLLNMARTMHEAGWWEQGLRGLPADTSSLADYESEAKRITNWAPLMIPGLLQTMEYGRTWMLADGLDPEDVEVRLTARLRRQHILTGDVQYAAFIGEPALHAEVGGLQVLSTQLGALLDMAQRPNVTIRVVPSRVGAHRGQLGGFLALEFDEFSPVVHVELVRSGVFLDDTTLTDPYMEALTHLSRVAMGETESLRTITATKGEVDSRWTS
;
A
#
# COMPACT_ATOMS: atom_id res chain seq x y z
N MET A 1 8.63 28.40 -22.89
CA MET A 1 8.11 27.03 -22.69
C MET A 1 7.26 26.68 -23.88
N GLY A 2 7.69 25.74 -24.74
CA GLY A 2 6.94 25.29 -25.91
C GLY A 2 5.76 24.37 -25.56
N TRP A 3 5.07 24.62 -24.45
CA TRP A 3 3.92 23.83 -24.03
C TRP A 3 2.66 24.36 -24.71
N ASP A 4 1.78 23.44 -25.12
CA ASP A 4 0.42 23.82 -25.49
C ASP A 4 -0.41 24.17 -24.25
N LYS A 5 -1.51 24.91 -24.45
CA LYS A 5 -2.40 25.35 -23.36
C LYS A 5 -3.06 24.20 -22.60
N SER A 6 -3.25 23.04 -23.24
CA SER A 6 -3.86 21.86 -22.62
C SER A 6 -2.90 21.19 -21.63
N THR A 7 -1.61 21.17 -21.94
CA THR A 7 -0.55 20.65 -21.08
C THR A 7 -0.43 21.50 -19.81
N LEU A 8 -0.40 22.83 -19.95
CA LEU A 8 -0.35 23.74 -18.80
C LEU A 8 -1.59 23.63 -17.92
N SER A 9 -2.78 23.60 -18.51
CA SER A 9 -4.03 23.50 -17.74
C SER A 9 -4.14 22.18 -16.96
N ARG A 10 -3.68 21.07 -17.53
CA ARG A 10 -3.69 19.77 -16.82
C ARG A 10 -2.74 19.74 -15.63
N ILE A 11 -1.60 20.42 -15.75
CA ILE A 11 -0.65 20.57 -14.65
C ILE A 11 -1.25 21.44 -13.52
N GLU A 12 -1.84 22.58 -13.87
CA GLU A 12 -2.43 23.50 -12.88
C GLU A 12 -3.66 22.93 -12.16
N THR A 13 -4.36 21.98 -12.80
CA THR A 13 -5.56 21.33 -12.24
C THR A 13 -5.25 19.99 -11.56
N GLY A 14 -3.97 19.62 -11.39
CA GLY A 14 -3.57 18.37 -10.76
C GLY A 14 -3.90 17.11 -11.58
N LYS A 15 -4.29 17.27 -12.85
CA LYS A 15 -4.60 16.16 -13.78
C LYS A 15 -3.34 15.59 -14.47
N ARG A 16 -2.18 16.20 -14.24
CA ARG A 16 -0.87 15.72 -14.67
C ARG A 16 0.17 16.19 -13.66
N ASN A 17 1.00 15.26 -13.19
CA ASN A 17 2.13 15.61 -12.33
C ASN A 17 3.15 16.48 -13.10
N MET A 18 3.96 17.21 -12.34
CA MET A 18 4.89 18.22 -12.82
C MET A 18 6.32 17.82 -12.44
N SER A 19 7.27 17.82 -13.38
CA SER A 19 8.68 17.54 -13.04
C SER A 19 9.31 18.68 -12.24
N TYR A 20 10.44 18.41 -11.55
CA TYR A 20 11.18 19.46 -10.85
C TYR A 20 11.64 20.59 -11.79
N GLU A 21 12.11 20.27 -12.99
CA GLU A 21 12.50 21.25 -14.02
C GLU A 21 11.30 22.08 -14.49
N GLU A 22 10.13 21.45 -14.64
CA GLU A 22 8.88 22.11 -15.00
C GLU A 22 8.40 23.03 -13.87
N ALA A 23 8.57 22.63 -12.60
CA ALA A 23 8.28 23.44 -11.42
C ALA A 23 9.20 24.66 -11.33
N VAL A 24 10.51 24.49 -11.53
CA VAL A 24 11.48 25.59 -11.61
C VAL A 24 11.08 26.59 -12.71
N GLN A 25 10.68 26.09 -13.86
CA GLN A 25 10.25 26.90 -14.99
C GLN A 25 8.96 27.67 -14.71
N LEU A 26 7.95 27.04 -14.10
CA LEU A 26 6.69 27.68 -13.73
C LEU A 26 6.83 28.70 -12.60
N ILE A 27 7.61 28.39 -11.57
CA ILE A 27 7.95 29.32 -10.49
C ILE A 27 8.65 30.55 -11.05
N GLY A 28 9.57 30.35 -12.00
CA GLY A 28 10.22 31.43 -12.74
C GLY A 28 9.26 32.24 -13.62
N LEU A 29 8.34 31.56 -14.32
CA LEU A 29 7.33 32.20 -15.17
C LEU A 29 6.35 33.06 -14.36
N TYR A 30 5.89 32.53 -13.22
CA TYR A 30 5.01 33.24 -12.28
C TYR A 30 5.74 34.23 -11.38
N LYS A 31 7.05 34.39 -11.58
CA LYS A 31 7.90 35.37 -10.86
C LYS A 31 7.77 35.25 -9.34
N VAL A 32 7.58 34.03 -8.84
CA VAL A 32 7.51 33.76 -7.40
C VAL A 32 8.92 33.87 -6.83
N SER A 33 9.07 34.58 -5.71
CA SER A 33 10.36 34.92 -5.10
C SER A 33 10.35 34.79 -3.57
N GLY A 34 11.53 34.91 -2.95
CA GLY A 34 11.73 34.80 -1.50
C GLY A 34 11.38 33.42 -0.94
N ASP A 35 11.03 33.37 0.35
CA ASP A 35 10.75 32.12 1.08
C ASP A 35 9.69 31.23 0.42
N ARG A 36 8.75 31.84 -0.33
CA ARG A 36 7.72 31.11 -1.08
C ARG A 36 8.30 30.33 -2.26
N ARG A 37 9.30 30.87 -2.95
CA ARG A 37 10.03 30.17 -4.01
C ARG A 37 10.77 28.98 -3.43
N ASP A 38 11.49 29.19 -2.33
CA ASP A 38 12.31 28.14 -1.74
C ASP A 38 11.45 27.01 -1.16
N ARG A 39 10.30 27.32 -0.56
CA ARG A 39 9.30 26.31 -0.16
C ARG A 39 8.77 25.50 -1.34
N LEU A 40 8.34 26.15 -2.42
CA LEU A 40 7.78 25.47 -3.59
C LEU A 40 8.84 24.60 -4.31
N LEU A 41 10.08 25.07 -4.39
CA LEU A 41 11.19 24.29 -4.93
C LEU A 41 11.55 23.10 -4.02
N ASN A 42 11.45 23.28 -2.70
CA ASN A 42 11.68 22.18 -1.77
C ASN A 42 10.58 21.11 -1.87
N MET A 43 9.30 21.52 -1.97
CA MET A 43 8.19 20.59 -2.22
C MET A 43 8.38 19.81 -3.53
N ALA A 44 8.70 20.51 -4.62
CA ALA A 44 8.98 19.87 -5.91
C ALA A 44 10.20 18.92 -5.86
N ARG A 45 11.21 19.23 -5.02
CA ARG A 45 12.38 18.38 -4.82
C ARG A 45 12.08 17.14 -4.00
N THR A 46 11.31 17.25 -2.92
CA THR A 46 10.89 16.08 -2.11
C THR A 46 9.99 15.14 -2.91
N MET A 47 9.11 15.68 -3.76
CA MET A 47 8.36 14.91 -4.75
C MET A 47 9.29 14.18 -5.74
N HIS A 48 10.40 14.80 -6.13
CA HIS A 48 11.36 14.21 -7.08
C HIS A 48 12.40 13.27 -6.45
N GLU A 49 12.69 13.37 -5.15
CA GLU A 49 13.41 12.32 -4.40
C GLU A 49 12.55 11.04 -4.27
N ALA A 50 11.22 11.18 -4.29
CA ALA A 50 10.29 10.09 -4.56
C ALA A 50 10.19 9.73 -6.07
N GLY A 51 10.81 10.50 -6.97
CA GLY A 51 10.63 10.51 -8.43
C GLY A 51 11.17 9.32 -9.22
N TRP A 52 11.51 8.21 -8.55
CA TRP A 52 11.80 6.97 -9.25
C TRP A 52 10.52 6.31 -9.80
N TRP A 53 9.37 6.56 -9.14
CA TRP A 53 8.04 6.11 -9.57
C TRP A 53 7.59 6.76 -10.88
N GLU A 54 8.09 7.98 -11.13
CA GLU A 54 7.68 8.86 -12.23
C GLU A 54 8.22 8.43 -13.60
N GLN A 55 9.19 7.52 -13.64
CA GLN A 55 9.83 7.10 -14.90
C GLN A 55 8.97 6.15 -15.75
N GLY A 56 7.75 5.80 -15.31
CA GLY A 56 6.89 4.87 -16.05
C GLY A 56 7.65 3.59 -16.38
N LEU A 57 8.41 3.08 -15.39
CA LEU A 57 9.23 1.90 -15.57
C LEU A 57 8.36 0.79 -16.14
N ARG A 58 8.78 0.26 -17.29
CA ARG A 58 8.14 -0.89 -17.93
C ARG A 58 7.98 -1.97 -16.85
N GLY A 59 6.74 -2.43 -16.67
CA GLY A 59 6.39 -3.43 -15.67
C GLY A 59 5.64 -2.92 -14.45
N LEU A 60 5.65 -1.63 -14.10
CA LEU A 60 4.85 -1.12 -12.96
C LEU A 60 3.38 -0.89 -13.32
N PRO A 61 2.41 -1.25 -12.46
CA PRO A 61 1.03 -0.77 -12.58
C PRO A 61 0.99 0.76 -12.58
N ALA A 62 0.15 1.33 -13.44
CA ALA A 62 0.09 2.79 -13.65
C ALA A 62 -0.29 3.57 -12.37
N ASP A 63 -1.01 2.93 -11.44
CA ASP A 63 -1.45 3.50 -10.17
C ASP A 63 -0.43 3.39 -9.04
N THR A 64 0.70 2.71 -9.25
CA THR A 64 1.69 2.46 -8.18
C THR A 64 2.31 3.76 -7.65
N SER A 65 2.56 4.74 -8.53
CA SER A 65 3.08 6.06 -8.13
C SER A 65 2.07 6.78 -7.25
N SER A 66 0.82 6.90 -7.72
CA SER A 66 -0.25 7.56 -6.96
C SER A 66 -0.49 6.89 -5.62
N LEU A 67 -0.43 5.56 -5.57
CA LEU A 67 -0.56 4.81 -4.32
C LEU A 67 0.58 5.14 -3.34
N ALA A 68 1.83 5.18 -3.83
CA ALA A 68 2.97 5.54 -3.00
C ALA A 68 2.87 6.99 -2.48
N ASP A 69 2.37 7.92 -3.30
CA ASP A 69 2.15 9.32 -2.90
C ASP A 69 1.11 9.38 -1.77
N TYR A 70 -0.06 8.77 -1.94
CA TYR A 70 -1.09 8.71 -0.90
C TYR A 70 -0.59 8.02 0.38
N GLU A 71 0.16 6.92 0.26
CA GLU A 71 0.73 6.22 1.42
C GLU A 71 1.73 7.08 2.19
N SER A 72 2.50 7.93 1.50
CA SER A 72 3.49 8.81 2.13
C SER A 72 2.87 9.98 2.89
N GLU A 73 1.69 10.43 2.47
CA GLU A 73 0.96 11.54 3.10
C GLU A 73 -0.03 11.08 4.18
N ALA A 74 -0.45 9.82 4.16
CA ALA A 74 -1.42 9.25 5.08
C ALA A 74 -0.92 9.27 6.54
N LYS A 75 -1.83 9.60 7.46
CA LYS A 75 -1.61 9.47 8.91
C LYS A 75 -2.01 8.10 9.43
N ARG A 76 -3.05 7.53 8.84
CA ARG A 76 -3.50 6.17 9.13
C ARG A 76 -3.76 5.42 7.84
N ILE A 77 -3.28 4.18 7.80
CA ILE A 77 -3.49 3.26 6.70
C ILE A 77 -4.11 1.99 7.28
N THR A 78 -5.30 1.63 6.81
CA THR A 78 -5.96 0.39 7.21
C THR A 78 -6.11 -0.53 6.00
N ASN A 79 -5.49 -1.71 6.04
CA ASN A 79 -5.56 -2.70 4.98
C ASN A 79 -6.46 -3.86 5.41
N TRP A 80 -7.48 -4.18 4.60
CA TRP A 80 -8.21 -5.43 4.67
C TRP A 80 -7.73 -6.38 3.58
N ALA A 81 -7.13 -7.50 3.98
CA ALA A 81 -6.60 -8.50 3.06
C ALA A 81 -7.21 -9.89 3.39
N PRO A 82 -8.28 -10.31 2.69
CA PRO A 82 -9.01 -11.54 3.02
C PRO A 82 -8.27 -12.82 2.66
N LEU A 83 -7.48 -12.81 1.59
CA LEU A 83 -6.96 -14.03 0.94
C LEU A 83 -5.43 -14.07 0.82
N MET A 84 -4.76 -12.94 0.97
CA MET A 84 -3.31 -12.80 0.79
C MET A 84 -2.75 -11.92 1.89
N ILE A 85 -1.47 -12.08 2.22
CA ILE A 85 -0.80 -11.18 3.17
C ILE A 85 -0.71 -9.76 2.56
N PRO A 86 -1.01 -8.68 3.30
CA PRO A 86 -0.89 -7.31 2.81
C PRO A 86 0.48 -7.02 2.21
N GLY A 87 0.55 -6.37 1.05
CA GLY A 87 1.81 -6.09 0.35
C GLY A 87 2.85 -5.33 1.18
N LEU A 88 2.42 -4.44 2.08
CA LEU A 88 3.31 -3.72 2.99
C LEU A 88 3.88 -4.59 4.12
N LEU A 89 3.34 -5.79 4.33
CA LEU A 89 3.81 -6.78 5.30
C LEU A 89 4.44 -8.02 4.65
N GLN A 90 4.50 -8.07 3.32
CA GLN A 90 5.08 -9.21 2.60
C GLN A 90 6.60 -9.22 2.68
N THR A 91 7.19 -10.40 2.80
CA THR A 91 8.61 -10.60 2.52
C THR A 91 8.85 -10.52 1.02
N MET A 92 10.10 -10.23 0.64
CA MET A 92 10.47 -10.14 -0.77
C MET A 92 10.29 -11.45 -1.51
N GLU A 93 10.54 -12.58 -0.85
CA GLU A 93 10.37 -13.91 -1.45
C GLU A 93 8.90 -14.27 -1.66
N TYR A 94 8.03 -13.97 -0.67
CA TYR A 94 6.59 -14.18 -0.81
C TYR A 94 6.01 -13.31 -1.94
N GLY A 95 6.35 -12.01 -1.93
CA GLY A 95 5.93 -11.08 -2.98
C GLY A 95 6.44 -11.46 -4.36
N ARG A 96 7.71 -11.88 -4.49
CA ARG A 96 8.31 -12.34 -5.76
C ARG A 96 7.56 -13.55 -6.29
N THR A 97 7.31 -14.52 -5.43
CA THR A 97 6.69 -15.79 -5.84
C THR A 97 5.24 -15.59 -6.28
N TRP A 98 4.50 -14.74 -5.58
CA TRP A 98 3.15 -14.34 -6.02
C TRP A 98 3.18 -13.68 -7.39
N MET A 99 4.07 -12.72 -7.61
CA MET A 99 4.17 -12.00 -8.89
C MET A 99 4.50 -12.91 -10.06
N LEU A 100 5.41 -13.87 -9.87
CA LEU A 100 5.72 -14.88 -10.89
C LEU A 100 4.51 -15.79 -11.17
N ALA A 101 3.77 -16.19 -10.12
CA ALA A 101 2.56 -17.00 -10.27
C ALA A 101 1.43 -16.26 -10.99
N ASP A 102 1.36 -14.94 -10.86
CA ASP A 102 0.43 -14.05 -11.58
C ASP A 102 0.88 -13.72 -13.03
N GLY A 103 1.92 -14.41 -13.50
CA GLY A 103 2.38 -14.37 -14.89
C GLY A 103 3.10 -13.09 -15.29
N LEU A 104 3.72 -12.38 -14.34
CA LEU A 104 4.60 -11.27 -14.66
C LEU A 104 5.93 -11.76 -15.23
N ASP A 105 6.48 -11.00 -16.17
CA ASP A 105 7.83 -11.22 -16.67
C ASP A 105 8.86 -11.02 -15.55
N PRO A 106 9.89 -11.89 -15.41
CA PRO A 106 10.88 -11.79 -14.33
C PRO A 106 11.59 -10.43 -14.21
N GLU A 107 11.78 -9.71 -15.32
CA GLU A 107 12.34 -8.35 -15.33
C GLU A 107 11.40 -7.35 -14.63
N ASP A 108 10.09 -7.43 -14.92
CA ASP A 108 9.07 -6.59 -14.30
C ASP A 108 8.88 -6.91 -12.81
N VAL A 109 9.12 -8.17 -12.40
CA VAL A 109 9.06 -8.59 -11.00
C VAL A 109 10.08 -7.82 -10.15
N GLU A 110 11.33 -7.74 -10.57
CA GLU A 110 12.36 -7.04 -9.78
C GLU A 110 12.08 -5.53 -9.64
N VAL A 111 11.49 -4.92 -10.68
CA VAL A 111 11.03 -3.53 -10.63
C VAL A 111 9.90 -3.37 -9.61
N ARG A 112 8.87 -4.23 -9.64
CA ARG A 112 7.76 -4.19 -8.69
C ARG A 112 8.16 -4.59 -7.26
N LEU A 113 9.21 -5.38 -7.10
CA LEU A 113 9.77 -5.72 -5.79
C LEU A 113 10.49 -4.53 -5.19
N THR A 114 11.32 -3.85 -5.98
CA THR A 114 11.97 -2.60 -5.57
C THR A 114 10.94 -1.55 -5.16
N ALA A 115 9.82 -1.49 -5.90
CA ALA A 115 8.66 -0.70 -5.52
C ALA A 115 8.10 -1.00 -4.15
N ARG A 116 7.76 -2.27 -3.95
CA ARG A 116 7.20 -2.70 -2.68
C ARG A 116 8.13 -2.37 -1.51
N LEU A 117 9.44 -2.60 -1.65
CA LEU A 117 10.42 -2.27 -0.61
C LEU A 117 10.40 -0.80 -0.22
N ARG A 118 10.34 0.09 -1.21
CA ARG A 118 10.33 1.54 -0.95
C ARG A 118 9.02 1.98 -0.29
N ARG A 119 7.89 1.40 -0.69
CA ARG A 119 6.60 1.63 -0.01
C ARG A 119 6.62 1.11 1.42
N GLN A 120 7.22 -0.06 1.67
CA GLN A 120 7.34 -0.62 3.02
C GLN A 120 8.12 0.28 3.99
N HIS A 121 9.00 1.16 3.48
CA HIS A 121 9.73 2.11 4.30
C HIS A 121 8.82 3.08 5.06
N ILE A 122 7.58 3.31 4.62
CA ILE A 122 6.63 4.15 5.37
C ILE A 122 6.38 3.61 6.79
N LEU A 123 6.46 2.28 6.99
CA LEU A 123 6.26 1.63 8.28
C LEU A 123 7.41 1.88 9.28
N THR A 124 8.49 2.54 8.86
CA THR A 124 9.54 3.04 9.76
C THR A 124 9.30 4.48 10.23
N GLY A 125 8.32 5.18 9.64
CA GLY A 125 7.91 6.52 10.06
C GLY A 125 6.76 6.51 11.07
N ASP A 126 6.02 7.62 11.13
CA ASP A 126 4.98 7.85 12.14
C ASP A 126 3.58 7.36 11.73
N VAL A 127 3.43 6.82 10.52
CA VAL A 127 2.13 6.36 10.01
C VAL A 127 1.57 5.24 10.88
N GLN A 128 0.30 5.36 11.26
CA GLN A 128 -0.42 4.30 11.97
C GLN A 128 -0.94 3.28 10.96
N TYR A 129 -0.41 2.07 11.00
CA TYR A 129 -0.77 1.01 10.07
C TYR A 129 -1.56 -0.10 10.76
N ALA A 130 -2.75 -0.40 10.27
CA ALA A 130 -3.57 -1.50 10.73
C ALA A 130 -3.83 -2.51 9.61
N ALA A 131 -3.53 -3.78 9.85
CA ALA A 131 -3.84 -4.88 8.94
C ALA A 131 -4.90 -5.80 9.55
N PHE A 132 -6.05 -5.86 8.89
CA PHE A 132 -7.01 -6.93 9.06
C PHE A 132 -6.69 -8.03 8.03
N ILE A 133 -6.31 -9.20 8.52
CA ILE A 133 -5.88 -10.33 7.68
C ILE A 133 -6.93 -11.43 7.83
N GLY A 134 -7.52 -11.87 6.72
CA GLY A 134 -8.39 -13.05 6.74
C GLY A 134 -7.59 -14.29 7.12
N GLU A 135 -8.13 -15.13 7.99
CA GLU A 135 -7.52 -16.41 8.36
C GLU A 135 -7.06 -17.25 7.14
N PRO A 136 -7.80 -17.32 6.00
CA PRO A 136 -7.32 -18.04 4.81
C PRO A 136 -5.96 -17.55 4.28
N ALA A 137 -5.64 -16.26 4.44
CA ALA A 137 -4.37 -15.70 4.00
C ALA A 137 -3.16 -16.28 4.76
N LEU A 138 -3.35 -16.74 6.00
CA LEU A 138 -2.29 -17.39 6.79
C LEU A 138 -1.94 -18.79 6.28
N HIS A 139 -2.82 -19.39 5.46
CA HIS A 139 -2.66 -20.71 4.87
C HIS A 139 -2.38 -20.68 3.36
N ALA A 140 -2.25 -19.48 2.78
CA ALA A 140 -1.95 -19.33 1.36
C ALA A 140 -0.48 -19.70 1.08
N GLU A 141 -0.25 -20.91 0.58
CA GLU A 141 1.07 -21.46 0.25
C GLU A 141 1.68 -20.86 -1.03
N VAL A 142 1.96 -19.56 -0.99
CA VAL A 142 2.67 -18.86 -2.06
C VAL A 142 4.14 -19.25 -2.00
N GLY A 143 4.60 -20.06 -2.95
CA GLY A 143 5.99 -20.52 -3.01
C GLY A 143 6.32 -21.67 -2.07
N GLY A 144 5.31 -22.35 -1.56
CA GLY A 144 5.46 -23.51 -0.67
C GLY A 144 5.67 -23.15 0.81
N LEU A 145 5.84 -24.19 1.63
CA LEU A 145 5.81 -24.08 3.09
C LEU A 145 6.95 -23.24 3.67
N GLN A 146 8.16 -23.30 3.10
CA GLN A 146 9.29 -22.52 3.59
C GLN A 146 9.06 -21.02 3.43
N VAL A 147 8.53 -20.59 2.28
CA VAL A 147 8.21 -19.19 1.99
C VAL A 147 7.09 -18.70 2.90
N LEU A 148 6.05 -19.51 3.09
CA LEU A 148 4.95 -19.20 3.99
C LEU A 148 5.40 -19.09 5.45
N SER A 149 6.23 -20.02 5.94
CA SER A 149 6.77 -19.98 7.30
C SER A 149 7.57 -18.70 7.56
N THR A 150 8.44 -18.34 6.60
CA THR A 150 9.23 -17.10 6.66
C THR A 150 8.32 -15.88 6.66
N GLN A 151 7.26 -15.88 5.84
CA GLN A 151 6.27 -14.81 5.80
C GLN A 151 5.51 -14.65 7.12
N LEU A 152 5.08 -15.74 7.74
CA LEU A 152 4.39 -15.71 9.03
C LEU A 152 5.30 -15.20 10.15
N GLY A 153 6.59 -15.59 10.13
CA GLY A 153 7.61 -15.02 11.00
C GLY A 153 7.72 -13.50 10.86
N ALA A 154 7.78 -12.99 9.63
CA ALA A 154 7.85 -11.55 9.37
C ALA A 154 6.63 -10.77 9.89
N LEU A 155 5.43 -11.38 9.91
CA LEU A 155 4.26 -10.75 10.54
C LEU A 155 4.44 -10.58 12.05
N LEU A 156 4.98 -11.59 12.72
CA LEU A 156 5.25 -11.53 14.16
C LEU A 156 6.30 -10.46 14.48
N ASP A 157 7.31 -10.30 13.63
CA ASP A 157 8.32 -9.24 13.76
C ASP A 157 7.70 -7.85 13.54
N MET A 158 6.85 -7.68 12.52
CA MET A 158 6.19 -6.40 12.26
C MET A 158 5.23 -5.98 13.36
N ALA A 159 4.55 -6.94 14.00
CA ALA A 159 3.66 -6.68 15.14
C ALA A 159 4.38 -6.15 16.39
N GLN A 160 5.72 -6.20 16.44
CA GLN A 160 6.49 -5.59 17.54
C GLN A 160 6.64 -4.07 17.39
N ARG A 161 6.31 -3.50 16.22
CA ARG A 161 6.40 -2.06 15.99
C ARG A 161 5.21 -1.35 16.64
N PRO A 162 5.42 -0.22 17.34
CA PRO A 162 4.35 0.47 18.06
C PRO A 162 3.29 1.10 17.14
N ASN A 163 3.61 1.31 15.87
CA ASN A 163 2.72 1.89 14.86
C ASN A 163 2.06 0.84 13.95
N VAL A 164 2.23 -0.46 14.22
CA VAL A 164 1.68 -1.56 13.41
C VAL A 164 0.75 -2.42 14.24
N THR A 165 -0.51 -2.51 13.84
CA THR A 165 -1.51 -3.41 14.44
C THR A 165 -1.87 -4.51 13.44
N ILE A 166 -1.78 -5.78 13.85
CA ILE A 166 -2.17 -6.93 13.04
C ILE A 166 -3.29 -7.68 13.74
N ARG A 167 -4.42 -7.86 13.04
CA ARG A 167 -5.60 -8.56 13.55
C ARG A 167 -6.13 -9.57 12.55
N VAL A 168 -6.38 -10.78 13.01
CA VAL A 168 -6.90 -11.88 12.18
C VAL A 168 -8.42 -11.89 12.21
N VAL A 169 -9.05 -11.98 11.04
CA VAL A 169 -10.49 -12.17 10.89
C VAL A 169 -10.77 -13.66 10.68
N PRO A 170 -11.41 -14.35 11.64
CA PRO A 170 -11.67 -15.79 11.54
C PRO A 170 -12.64 -16.13 10.42
N SER A 171 -12.43 -17.27 9.76
CA SER A 171 -13.32 -17.79 8.70
C SER A 171 -14.72 -18.11 9.22
N ARG A 172 -14.85 -18.42 10.52
CA ARG A 172 -16.11 -18.74 11.21
C ARG A 172 -17.04 -17.54 11.46
N VAL A 173 -16.63 -16.31 11.14
CA VAL A 173 -17.42 -15.09 11.37
C VAL A 173 -18.72 -15.08 10.53
N GLY A 174 -18.76 -15.81 9.41
CA GLY A 174 -19.89 -15.78 8.48
C GLY A 174 -19.92 -14.49 7.66
N ALA A 175 -21.08 -14.13 7.10
CA ALA A 175 -21.20 -12.97 6.22
C ALA A 175 -20.87 -11.65 6.95
N HIS A 176 -19.93 -10.87 6.39
CA HIS A 176 -19.54 -9.57 6.92
C HIS A 176 -19.27 -8.55 5.80
N ARG A 177 -19.21 -7.26 6.14
CA ARG A 177 -19.08 -6.15 5.18
C ARG A 177 -17.73 -6.06 4.43
N GLY A 178 -16.80 -6.99 4.71
CA GLY A 178 -15.53 -7.13 3.97
C GLY A 178 -15.50 -8.31 2.99
N GLN A 179 -16.62 -9.03 2.83
CA GLN A 179 -16.64 -10.30 2.10
C GLN A 179 -16.28 -10.17 0.61
N LEU A 180 -16.55 -9.02 -0.02
CA LEU A 180 -16.41 -8.84 -1.47
C LEU A 180 -14.95 -8.81 -1.95
N GLY A 181 -14.02 -8.34 -1.12
CA GLY A 181 -12.63 -8.21 -1.54
C GLY A 181 -11.81 -7.36 -0.57
N GLY A 182 -10.50 -7.38 -0.79
CA GLY A 182 -9.56 -6.55 -0.05
C GLY A 182 -9.57 -5.10 -0.53
N PHE A 183 -9.15 -4.20 0.35
CA PHE A 183 -9.01 -2.78 0.06
C PHE A 183 -8.06 -2.12 1.06
N LEU A 184 -7.56 -0.95 0.68
CA LEU A 184 -6.71 -0.10 1.51
C LEU A 184 -7.42 1.24 1.75
N ALA A 185 -7.70 1.58 3.00
CA ALA A 185 -8.18 2.91 3.37
C ALA A 185 -7.00 3.76 3.85
N LEU A 186 -6.86 4.94 3.27
CA LEU A 186 -5.83 5.94 3.57
C LEU A 186 -6.52 7.17 4.15
N GLU A 187 -6.12 7.57 5.34
CA GLU A 187 -6.72 8.68 6.09
C GLU A 187 -5.69 9.76 6.38
N PHE A 188 -6.12 11.02 6.21
CA PHE A 188 -5.29 12.22 6.25
C PHE A 188 -5.84 13.20 7.28
N ASP A 189 -5.03 14.16 7.74
CA ASP A 189 -5.47 15.17 8.71
C ASP A 189 -6.43 16.20 8.09
N GLU A 190 -6.16 16.62 6.84
CA GLU A 190 -6.82 17.77 6.20
C GLU A 190 -7.77 17.38 5.05
N PHE A 191 -7.77 16.10 4.65
CA PHE A 191 -8.49 15.61 3.47
C PHE A 191 -9.44 14.45 3.81
N SER A 192 -10.44 14.25 2.97
CA SER A 192 -11.32 13.07 3.07
C SER A 192 -10.52 11.78 2.84
N PRO A 193 -10.90 10.66 3.47
CA PRO A 193 -10.25 9.38 3.24
C PRO A 193 -10.27 8.97 1.77
N VAL A 194 -9.20 8.32 1.33
CA VAL A 194 -9.12 7.68 0.02
C VAL A 194 -9.14 6.16 0.21
N VAL A 195 -9.92 5.47 -0.59
CA VAL A 195 -9.92 4.00 -0.64
C VAL A 195 -9.28 3.55 -1.95
N HIS A 196 -8.25 2.72 -1.84
CA HIS A 196 -7.65 2.03 -2.98
C HIS A 196 -8.13 0.59 -3.03
N VAL A 197 -8.62 0.18 -4.20
CA VAL A 197 -9.01 -1.22 -4.48
C VAL A 197 -8.14 -1.73 -5.61
N GLU A 198 -7.37 -2.78 -5.31
CA GLU A 198 -6.48 -3.42 -6.27
C GLU A 198 -7.28 -4.33 -7.24
N LEU A 199 -6.93 -4.25 -8.52
CA LEU A 199 -7.39 -5.09 -9.61
C LEU A 199 -6.18 -5.83 -10.19
N VAL A 200 -6.41 -6.83 -11.05
CA VAL A 200 -5.34 -7.73 -11.56
C VAL A 200 -4.14 -7.00 -12.19
N ARG A 201 -4.36 -5.85 -12.84
CA ARG A 201 -3.31 -5.09 -13.54
C ARG A 201 -3.34 -3.58 -13.27
N SER A 202 -4.18 -3.14 -12.35
CA SER A 202 -4.41 -1.72 -12.04
C SER A 202 -5.05 -1.59 -10.67
N GLY A 203 -5.39 -0.39 -10.26
CA GLY A 203 -6.25 -0.15 -9.10
C GLY A 203 -7.15 1.05 -9.35
N VAL A 204 -8.14 1.20 -8.47
CA VAL A 204 -9.03 2.36 -8.46
C VAL A 204 -8.89 3.10 -7.13
N PHE A 205 -8.88 4.42 -7.20
CA PHE A 205 -8.96 5.29 -6.04
C PHE A 205 -10.37 5.85 -5.95
N LEU A 206 -10.96 5.74 -4.76
CA LEU A 206 -12.25 6.30 -4.41
C LEU A 206 -11.99 7.42 -3.40
N ASP A 207 -12.39 8.64 -3.74
CA ASP A 207 -12.21 9.85 -2.93
C ASP A 207 -13.54 10.58 -2.65
N ASP A 208 -14.62 10.14 -3.29
CA ASP A 208 -15.99 10.59 -2.99
C ASP A 208 -16.55 9.85 -1.77
N THR A 209 -17.03 10.59 -0.78
CA THR A 209 -17.64 10.07 0.46
C THR A 209 -18.74 9.03 0.22
N THR A 210 -19.56 9.19 -0.83
CA THR A 210 -20.61 8.22 -1.17
C THR A 210 -20.05 6.85 -1.57
N LEU A 211 -18.80 6.81 -2.02
CA LEU A 211 -18.07 5.60 -2.39
C LEU A 211 -17.16 5.12 -1.26
N THR A 212 -16.60 6.00 -0.43
CA THR A 212 -15.67 5.62 0.65
C THR A 212 -16.38 5.23 1.95
N ASP A 213 -17.53 5.84 2.29
CA ASP A 213 -18.27 5.56 3.52
C ASP A 213 -18.59 4.06 3.72
N PRO A 214 -19.05 3.30 2.70
CA PRO A 214 -19.30 1.86 2.84
C PRO A 214 -18.05 1.06 3.26
N TYR A 215 -16.86 1.46 2.82
CA TYR A 215 -15.60 0.83 3.20
C TYR A 215 -15.19 1.20 4.63
N MET A 216 -15.40 2.45 5.04
CA MET A 216 -15.15 2.87 6.44
C MET A 216 -16.10 2.16 7.42
N GLU A 217 -17.36 1.95 7.02
CA GLU A 217 -18.31 1.11 7.76
C GLU A 217 -17.85 -0.36 7.78
N ALA A 218 -17.30 -0.88 6.68
CA ALA A 218 -16.74 -2.22 6.63
C ALA A 218 -15.55 -2.39 7.59
N LEU A 219 -14.64 -1.42 7.69
CA LEU A 219 -13.55 -1.43 8.68
C LEU A 219 -14.07 -1.42 10.11
N THR A 220 -15.10 -0.62 10.38
CA THR A 220 -15.77 -0.59 11.68
C THR A 220 -16.40 -1.95 12.02
N HIS A 221 -16.93 -2.66 11.04
CA HIS A 221 -17.45 -4.01 11.24
C HIS A 221 -16.33 -5.04 11.42
N LEU A 222 -15.28 -5.00 10.59
CA LEU A 222 -14.10 -5.86 10.67
C LEU A 222 -13.43 -5.76 12.04
N SER A 223 -13.32 -4.55 12.60
CA SER A 223 -12.73 -4.35 13.93
C SER A 223 -13.50 -5.01 15.08
N ARG A 224 -14.81 -5.27 14.90
CA ARG A 224 -15.64 -5.98 15.90
C ARG A 224 -15.54 -7.49 15.79
N VAL A 225 -15.33 -8.01 14.58
CA VAL A 225 -15.32 -9.46 14.31
C VAL A 225 -13.92 -10.06 14.26
N ALA A 226 -12.89 -9.23 14.06
CA ALA A 226 -11.50 -9.64 14.14
C ALA A 226 -11.12 -10.02 15.57
N MET A 227 -10.25 -11.02 15.69
CA MET A 227 -9.58 -11.36 16.94
C MET A 227 -8.86 -10.14 17.52
N GLY A 228 -8.65 -10.13 18.84
CA GLY A 228 -7.74 -9.17 19.48
C GLY A 228 -6.29 -9.40 19.01
N GLU A 229 -5.40 -8.43 19.23
CA GLU A 229 -4.00 -8.52 18.78
C GLU A 229 -3.30 -9.75 19.37
N THR A 230 -3.41 -9.96 20.68
CA THR A 230 -2.79 -11.13 21.34
C THR A 230 -3.31 -12.46 20.80
N GLU A 231 -4.61 -12.57 20.55
CA GLU A 231 -5.21 -13.79 19.99
C GLU A 231 -4.76 -13.99 18.53
N SER A 232 -4.70 -12.90 17.75
CA SER A 232 -4.21 -12.91 16.37
C SER A 232 -2.76 -13.40 16.27
N LEU A 233 -1.87 -12.90 17.15
CA LEU A 233 -0.47 -13.33 17.18
C LEU A 233 -0.31 -14.79 17.63
N ARG A 234 -1.17 -15.27 18.53
CA ARG A 234 -1.21 -16.70 18.88
C ARG A 234 -1.63 -17.55 17.70
N THR A 235 -2.66 -17.15 16.95
CA THR A 235 -3.09 -17.84 15.74
C THR A 235 -1.97 -17.88 14.71
N ILE A 236 -1.32 -16.75 14.40
CA ILE A 236 -0.20 -16.69 13.46
C ILE A 236 0.95 -17.61 13.90
N THR A 237 1.28 -17.61 15.21
CA THR A 237 2.31 -18.48 15.78
C THR A 237 1.97 -19.96 15.65
N ALA A 238 0.72 -20.33 15.94
CA ALA A 238 0.23 -21.70 15.82
C ALA A 238 0.27 -22.17 14.35
N THR A 239 -0.26 -21.36 13.43
CA THR A 239 -0.21 -21.65 11.98
C THR A 239 1.23 -21.80 11.49
N LYS A 240 2.16 -20.95 11.94
CA LYS A 240 3.58 -21.08 11.60
C LYS A 240 4.15 -22.42 12.08
N GLY A 241 3.86 -22.83 13.33
CA GLY A 241 4.31 -24.11 13.87
C GLY A 241 3.78 -25.31 13.09
N GLU A 242 2.52 -25.27 12.65
CA GLU A 242 1.94 -26.29 11.77
C GLU A 242 2.67 -26.34 10.41
N VAL A 243 2.92 -25.19 9.79
CA VAL A 243 3.67 -25.08 8.53
C VAL A 243 5.09 -25.63 8.68
N ASP A 244 5.79 -25.28 9.75
CA ASP A 244 7.15 -25.77 10.04
C ASP A 244 7.18 -27.30 10.18
N SER A 245 6.20 -27.88 10.88
CA SER A 245 6.13 -29.33 11.07
C SER A 245 5.95 -30.10 9.75
N ARG A 246 5.13 -29.55 8.84
CA ARG A 246 4.86 -30.12 7.50
C ARG A 246 6.07 -30.02 6.58
N TRP A 247 6.91 -29.01 6.75
CA TRP A 247 8.15 -28.84 5.99
C TRP A 247 9.26 -29.80 6.42
N THR A 248 9.36 -30.08 7.72
CA THR A 248 10.39 -30.98 8.27
C THR A 248 10.08 -32.47 8.16
N SER A 249 8.87 -32.84 7.74
CA SER A 249 8.38 -34.23 7.59
C SER A 249 8.57 -34.74 6.17
#